data_AF-A0ABC8QX02-F1
#
_entry.id   AF-A0ABC8QX02-F1
#
_cell.length_a   1.000
_cell.length_b   1.000
_cell.length_c   1.000
_cell.angle_alpha   90.00
_cell.angle_beta   90.00
_cell.angle_gamma   90.00
#
_symmetry.space_group_name_H-M   'P 1'
#
loop_
_entity.id
_entity.type
_entity.pdbx_description
1 polymer ?
#
loop_
_entity_poly.entity_id
_entity_poly.type
_entity_poly.pdbx_seq_one_letter_code
_entity_poly.pdbx_strand_id
1 'polypeptide(L)'
;MGVGGKSGIFQAGPHPWAIESFAMVAKYPSAQIMAQDLFSSGAIKSATDFQVYKEVAGLSGLDFAYSDNTAVYHTKNDKLKLLKSGSLQHLGENMLAFLLQAAASSHLPTSEAMEADEKSDQDTVIYFDILGTHMIVFRQRFASMLYNSVIMQSLLIWATSLLMGGYSSAISLGLSFLGVILMWICSLSFSALVAFILPLVSWSPVPYVSSPWLVVGLFAAPALLGAFIGQHAGYLILETYLLRVFSKRKGNLSPVLQAAWAKLDAERWLFKAGLLQWLILLMVGNYYKIGSAYVALAWLVSPAFASQSGWMVLTSLGTILWITIWPACGFLMGYLSHSLGLPIWVALWQKELYVKPFCKLKLGTPSPNGLLEATLSSTRLPKPLKTLTLLMGLAAPFLLSSGMFIRLAATIIGTAVRFERNPGSTPEWLANIVLAVYISVITCLTVVYLLSYVHISGRNFLKYPIKERNKVKYETEGVLVSDANGSVPRSDLFKIQHYLYQLPVLSLADCNSDSE
;
A
#
# COMPACT_ATOMS: atom_id res chain seq x y z
N MET A 1 -24.90 12.47 -3.18
CA MET A 1 -25.82 13.32 -2.42
C MET A 1 -26.87 12.46 -1.72
N GLY A 2 -27.05 12.67 -0.42
CA GLY A 2 -28.06 12.03 0.43
C GLY A 2 -28.67 13.07 1.40
N VAL A 3 -29.53 12.62 2.31
CA VAL A 3 -30.35 13.50 3.17
C VAL A 3 -29.72 13.81 4.53
N GLY A 4 -28.68 13.07 4.95
CA GLY A 4 -28.03 13.33 6.23
C GLY A 4 -26.70 12.60 6.44
N GLY A 5 -26.37 12.40 7.71
CA GLY A 5 -25.09 11.82 8.12
C GLY A 5 -24.01 12.87 8.32
N LYS A 6 -22.76 12.44 8.26
CA LYS A 6 -21.62 13.37 8.27
C LYS A 6 -21.59 14.13 6.94
N SER A 7 -21.68 15.45 6.98
CA SER A 7 -21.36 16.27 5.80
C SER A 7 -19.87 16.14 5.52
N GLY A 8 -19.51 15.73 4.30
CA GLY A 8 -18.14 15.48 3.91
C GLY A 8 -17.70 16.29 2.71
N ILE A 9 -16.43 16.68 2.71
CA ILE A 9 -15.78 17.31 1.55
C ILE A 9 -15.60 16.24 0.48
N PHE A 10 -16.19 16.48 -0.69
CA PHE A 10 -16.06 15.59 -1.84
C PHE A 10 -15.38 16.24 -3.04
N GLN A 11 -15.27 17.58 -3.06
CA GLN A 11 -14.40 18.32 -3.98
C GLN A 11 -13.74 19.49 -3.24
N ALA A 12 -12.50 19.79 -3.60
CA ALA A 12 -11.77 20.98 -3.22
C ALA A 12 -11.33 21.76 -4.47
N GLY A 13 -11.17 23.06 -4.30
CA GLY A 13 -10.66 23.96 -5.33
C GLY A 13 -9.15 23.79 -5.56
N PRO A 14 -8.62 24.45 -6.60
CA PRO A 14 -7.21 24.34 -6.99
C PRO A 14 -6.25 24.84 -5.90
N HIS A 15 -6.59 25.94 -5.22
CA HIS A 15 -5.72 26.54 -4.20
C HIS A 15 -5.85 25.83 -2.84
N PRO A 16 -4.73 25.43 -2.18
CA PRO A 16 -4.71 24.57 -0.99
C PRO A 16 -5.26 25.22 0.29
N TRP A 17 -5.22 26.55 0.38
CA TRP A 17 -5.54 27.29 1.61
C TRP A 17 -6.85 26.88 2.28
N ALA A 18 -7.93 26.66 1.51
CA ALA A 18 -9.23 26.34 2.10
C ALA A 18 -9.23 24.95 2.76
N ILE A 19 -8.67 23.94 2.07
CA ILE A 19 -8.62 22.56 2.59
C ILE A 19 -7.63 22.44 3.76
N GLU A 20 -6.50 23.15 3.70
CA GLU A 20 -5.52 23.22 4.80
C GLU A 20 -6.13 23.92 6.03
N SER A 21 -6.80 25.06 5.82
CA SER A 21 -7.48 25.81 6.89
C SER A 21 -8.58 24.99 7.54
N PHE A 22 -9.39 24.30 6.75
CA PHE A 22 -10.42 23.40 7.28
C PHE A 22 -9.81 22.26 8.10
N ALA A 23 -8.75 21.61 7.61
CA ALA A 23 -8.11 20.51 8.31
C ALA A 23 -7.48 20.91 9.65
N MET A 24 -7.01 22.16 9.78
CA MET A 24 -6.44 22.66 11.04
C MET A 24 -7.46 22.82 12.16
N VAL A 25 -8.72 23.15 11.85
CA VAL A 25 -9.71 23.58 12.85
C VAL A 25 -10.98 22.74 12.90
N ALA A 26 -11.22 21.86 11.93
CA ALA A 26 -12.39 21.00 11.89
C ALA A 26 -12.44 20.08 13.13
N LYS A 27 -13.54 20.17 13.90
CA LYS A 27 -13.75 19.37 15.11
C LYS A 27 -14.08 17.91 14.79
N TYR A 28 -14.83 17.69 13.71
CA TYR A 28 -15.31 16.39 13.26
C TYR A 28 -15.06 16.25 11.75
N PRO A 29 -13.79 16.17 11.31
CA PRO A 29 -13.49 16.19 9.88
C PRO A 29 -14.14 15.00 9.16
N SER A 30 -14.56 15.25 7.92
CA SER A 30 -15.09 14.22 7.02
C SER A 30 -14.72 14.63 5.61
N ALA A 31 -13.79 13.91 4.99
CA ALA A 31 -13.26 14.27 3.69
C ALA A 31 -12.59 13.05 3.07
N GLN A 32 -12.82 12.79 1.78
CA GLN A 32 -12.16 11.69 1.08
C GLN A 32 -11.88 12.11 -0.36
N ILE A 33 -10.60 12.22 -0.73
CA ILE A 33 -10.19 12.66 -2.08
C ILE A 33 -10.66 11.72 -3.20
N MET A 34 -10.92 10.44 -2.92
CA MET A 34 -11.42 9.51 -3.95
C MET A 34 -12.71 9.99 -4.61
N ALA A 35 -13.57 10.72 -3.89
CA ALA A 35 -14.76 11.31 -4.49
C ALA A 35 -14.36 12.33 -5.57
N GLN A 36 -13.40 13.20 -5.27
CA GLN A 36 -12.86 14.16 -6.25
C GLN A 36 -12.24 13.44 -7.45
N ASP A 37 -11.43 12.39 -7.24
CA ASP A 37 -10.84 11.60 -8.33
C ASP A 37 -11.94 11.03 -9.26
N LEU A 38 -13.06 10.57 -8.70
CA LEU A 38 -14.19 10.03 -9.46
C LEU A 38 -15.01 11.10 -10.20
N PHE A 39 -15.16 12.29 -9.61
CA PHE A 39 -15.78 13.43 -10.30
C PHE A 39 -14.88 13.92 -11.46
N SER A 40 -13.59 14.14 -11.20
CA SER A 40 -12.63 14.62 -12.20
C SER A 40 -12.38 13.63 -13.34
N SER A 41 -12.54 12.32 -13.09
CA SER A 41 -12.46 11.31 -14.17
C SER A 41 -13.70 11.26 -15.06
N GLY A 42 -14.78 11.96 -14.72
CA GLY A 42 -16.06 11.91 -15.44
C GLY A 42 -16.86 10.62 -15.21
N ALA A 43 -16.41 9.74 -14.30
CA ALA A 43 -17.15 8.55 -13.89
C ALA A 43 -18.49 8.90 -13.22
N ILE A 44 -18.51 10.03 -12.49
CA ILE A 44 -19.74 10.61 -11.94
C ILE A 44 -20.26 11.67 -12.90
N LYS A 45 -21.32 11.34 -13.64
CA LYS A 45 -22.06 12.30 -14.50
C LYS A 45 -23.02 13.14 -13.66
N SER A 46 -22.48 13.99 -12.80
CA SER A 46 -23.23 14.95 -11.98
C SER A 46 -22.43 16.24 -11.88
N ALA A 47 -23.14 17.35 -11.81
CA ALA A 47 -22.56 18.67 -11.55
C ALA A 47 -23.08 19.20 -10.20
N THR A 48 -22.33 20.14 -9.63
CA THR A 48 -22.77 20.99 -8.52
C THR A 48 -22.49 22.44 -8.87
N ASP A 49 -23.10 23.37 -8.14
CA ASP A 49 -22.86 24.81 -8.36
C ASP A 49 -21.37 25.16 -8.20
N PHE A 50 -20.63 24.39 -7.39
CA PHE A 50 -19.19 24.54 -7.22
C PHE A 50 -18.40 24.45 -8.53
N GLN A 51 -18.88 23.66 -9.50
CA GLN A 51 -18.23 23.52 -10.80
C GLN A 51 -18.12 24.87 -11.53
N VAL A 52 -19.12 25.73 -11.43
CA VAL A 52 -19.10 27.06 -12.07
C VAL A 52 -18.03 27.95 -11.42
N TYR A 53 -17.95 27.96 -10.09
CA TYR A 53 -16.94 28.74 -9.38
C TYR A 53 -15.51 28.27 -9.71
N LYS A 54 -15.31 26.95 -9.79
CA LYS A 54 -14.00 26.37 -10.08
C LYS A 54 -13.61 26.51 -11.55
N GLU A 55 -14.42 25.98 -12.47
CA GLU A 55 -14.02 25.83 -13.88
C GLU A 55 -14.19 27.11 -14.70
N VAL A 56 -15.15 27.96 -14.35
CA VAL A 56 -15.42 29.20 -15.09
C VAL A 56 -14.73 30.40 -14.44
N ALA A 57 -14.74 30.47 -13.11
CA ALA A 57 -14.21 31.63 -12.38
C ALA A 57 -12.81 31.41 -11.76
N GLY A 58 -12.22 30.20 -11.85
CA GLY A 58 -10.90 29.90 -11.27
C GLY A 58 -10.86 30.02 -9.74
N LEU A 59 -12.02 30.01 -9.07
CA LEU A 59 -12.11 30.24 -7.62
C LEU A 59 -11.91 28.94 -6.85
N SER A 60 -11.11 29.03 -5.79
CA SER A 60 -10.95 27.91 -4.85
C SER A 60 -11.98 27.94 -3.73
N GLY A 61 -12.39 26.76 -3.29
CA GLY A 61 -13.37 26.57 -2.23
C GLY A 61 -13.49 25.10 -1.84
N LEU A 62 -14.50 24.78 -1.03
CA LEU A 62 -14.78 23.44 -0.55
C LEU A 62 -16.23 23.07 -0.84
N ASP A 63 -16.44 21.91 -1.44
CA ASP A 63 -17.77 21.39 -1.76
C ASP A 63 -18.15 20.27 -0.78
N PHE A 64 -19.27 20.47 -0.08
CA PHE A 64 -19.74 19.61 1.01
C PHE A 64 -21.03 18.91 0.65
N ALA A 65 -21.12 17.63 0.94
CA ALA A 65 -22.32 16.84 0.72
C ALA A 65 -22.61 15.88 1.86
N TYR A 66 -23.91 15.72 2.14
CA TYR A 66 -24.40 14.56 2.87
C TYR A 66 -24.37 13.31 1.99
N SER A 67 -24.07 12.17 2.62
CA SER A 67 -23.91 10.88 1.93
C SER A 67 -24.69 9.73 2.57
N ASP A 68 -25.42 9.95 3.67
CA ASP A 68 -26.32 8.92 4.20
C ASP A 68 -27.66 8.94 3.43
N ASN A 69 -28.25 7.75 3.25
CA ASN A 69 -29.55 7.57 2.58
C ASN A 69 -29.61 8.19 1.17
N THR A 70 -28.54 8.06 0.39
CA THR A 70 -28.41 8.54 -1.00
C THR A 70 -29.52 8.07 -1.95
N ALA A 71 -30.16 6.94 -1.66
CA ALA A 71 -31.26 6.36 -2.42
C ALA A 71 -32.51 7.28 -2.54
N VAL A 72 -32.76 8.15 -1.54
CA VAL A 72 -33.96 9.00 -1.53
C VAL A 72 -33.78 10.33 -2.28
N TYR A 73 -32.54 10.69 -2.62
CA TYR A 73 -32.21 11.92 -3.33
C TYR A 73 -33.00 12.04 -4.65
N HIS A 74 -33.61 13.19 -4.94
CA HIS A 74 -34.51 13.38 -6.10
C HIS A 74 -35.73 12.43 -6.10
N THR A 75 -36.26 12.04 -4.93
CA THR A 75 -37.56 11.35 -4.82
C THR A 75 -38.51 12.09 -3.89
N LYS A 76 -39.80 11.74 -3.95
CA LYS A 76 -40.80 12.15 -2.94
C LYS A 76 -40.47 11.69 -1.51
N ASN A 77 -39.50 10.78 -1.33
CA ASN A 77 -39.09 10.28 -0.03
C ASN A 77 -37.99 11.11 0.62
N ASP A 78 -37.42 12.09 -0.09
CA ASP A 78 -36.48 13.05 0.48
C ASP A 78 -37.20 13.96 1.49
N LYS A 79 -37.23 13.52 2.75
CA LYS A 79 -38.06 14.09 3.81
C LYS A 79 -37.24 14.26 5.08
N LEU A 80 -37.55 15.29 5.87
CA LEU A 80 -36.90 15.60 7.15
C LEU A 80 -36.86 14.41 8.12
N LYS A 81 -37.86 13.52 8.09
CA LYS A 81 -37.88 12.31 8.94
C LYS A 81 -36.70 11.34 8.70
N LEU A 82 -36.01 11.45 7.56
CA LEU A 82 -34.82 10.66 7.22
C LEU A 82 -33.51 11.38 7.54
N LEU A 83 -33.56 12.64 7.97
CA LEU A 83 -32.41 13.38 8.45
C LEU A 83 -31.93 12.77 9.77
N LYS A 84 -30.70 12.27 9.78
CA LYS A 84 -30.09 11.68 10.97
C LYS A 84 -29.81 12.77 12.02
N SER A 85 -30.13 12.50 13.28
CA SER A 85 -29.80 13.39 14.38
C SER A 85 -28.29 13.69 14.41
N GLY A 86 -27.93 14.95 14.66
CA GLY A 86 -26.55 15.43 14.65
C GLY A 86 -25.98 15.77 13.27
N SER A 87 -26.67 15.51 12.15
CA SER A 87 -26.15 15.84 10.80
C SER A 87 -25.90 17.35 10.64
N LEU A 88 -26.90 18.16 11.02
CA LEU A 88 -26.79 19.63 10.97
C LEU A 88 -25.75 20.16 11.97
N GLN A 89 -25.69 19.57 13.16
CA GLN A 89 -24.69 19.94 14.18
C GLN A 89 -23.28 19.68 13.67
N HIS A 90 -23.03 18.51 13.06
CA HIS A 90 -21.74 18.16 12.48
C HIS A 90 -21.30 19.14 11.39
N LEU A 91 -22.21 19.56 10.51
CA LEU A 91 -21.90 20.59 9.51
C LEU A 91 -21.63 21.94 10.19
N GLY A 92 -22.52 22.36 11.09
CA GLY A 92 -22.43 23.66 11.77
C GLY A 92 -21.17 23.82 12.60
N GLU A 93 -20.75 22.81 13.37
CA GLU A 93 -19.56 22.87 14.23
C GLU A 93 -18.26 22.94 13.43
N ASN A 94 -18.18 22.21 12.32
CA ASN A 94 -17.04 22.28 11.42
C ASN A 94 -17.00 23.60 10.65
N MET A 95 -18.15 24.03 10.11
CA MET A 95 -18.25 25.28 9.35
C MET A 95 -17.98 26.50 10.23
N LEU A 96 -18.50 26.52 11.46
CA LEU A 96 -18.23 27.60 12.41
C LEU A 96 -16.74 27.72 12.73
N ALA A 97 -16.08 26.60 13.02
CA ALA A 97 -14.64 26.60 13.28
C ALA A 97 -13.84 27.11 12.07
N PHE A 98 -14.20 26.64 10.86
CA PHE A 98 -13.57 27.08 9.62
C PHE A 98 -13.78 28.57 9.34
N LEU A 99 -15.01 29.09 9.52
CA LEU A 99 -15.32 30.50 9.28
C LEU A 99 -14.62 31.43 10.28
N LEU A 100 -14.51 31.03 11.54
CA LEU A 100 -13.75 31.78 12.54
C LEU A 100 -12.26 31.84 12.18
N GLN A 101 -11.69 30.72 11.73
CA GLN A 101 -10.31 30.68 11.24
C GLN A 101 -10.11 31.54 10.00
N ALA A 102 -11.03 31.46 9.04
CA ALA A 102 -11.00 32.25 7.82
C ALA A 102 -11.08 33.76 8.11
N ALA A 103 -11.98 34.16 9.00
CA ALA A 103 -12.16 35.56 9.40
C ALA A 103 -10.97 36.12 10.18
N ALA A 104 -10.27 35.29 10.95
CA ALA A 104 -9.07 35.69 11.68
C ALA A 104 -7.80 35.71 10.81
N SER A 105 -7.84 35.11 9.61
CA SER A 105 -6.67 35.02 8.74
C SER A 105 -6.35 36.37 8.09
N SER A 106 -5.14 36.88 8.30
CA SER A 106 -4.61 38.06 7.60
C SER A 106 -4.25 37.79 6.14
N HIS A 107 -4.18 36.51 5.75
CA HIS A 107 -3.81 36.06 4.42
C HIS A 107 -4.95 35.21 3.84
N LEU A 108 -5.83 35.87 3.08
CA LEU A 108 -6.77 35.22 2.18
C LEU A 108 -6.15 35.24 0.78
N PRO A 109 -6.12 34.12 0.04
CA PRO A 109 -5.59 34.12 -1.32
C PRO A 109 -6.40 35.07 -2.19
N THR A 110 -5.72 36.00 -2.86
CA THR A 110 -6.34 36.90 -3.84
C THR A 110 -6.60 36.14 -5.14
N SER A 111 -7.56 36.57 -5.95
CA SER A 111 -7.88 35.92 -7.23
C SER A 111 -6.66 35.77 -8.15
N GLU A 112 -5.78 36.76 -8.18
CA GLU A 112 -4.53 36.74 -8.96
C GLU A 112 -3.54 35.64 -8.48
N ALA A 113 -3.46 35.42 -7.17
CA ALA A 113 -2.65 34.34 -6.60
C ALA A 113 -3.27 32.96 -6.85
N MET A 114 -4.62 32.88 -6.88
CA MET A 114 -5.33 31.66 -7.24
C MET A 114 -5.10 31.26 -8.71
N GLU A 115 -5.13 32.21 -9.65
CA GLU A 115 -4.87 31.94 -11.08
C GLU A 115 -3.41 31.56 -11.37
N ALA A 116 -2.46 32.08 -10.59
CA ALA A 116 -1.04 31.74 -10.71
C ALA A 116 -0.76 30.30 -10.22
N ASP A 117 -1.37 29.90 -9.11
CA ASP A 117 -1.25 28.54 -8.55
C ASP A 117 -2.03 27.50 -9.38
N GLU A 118 -3.11 27.89 -10.05
CA GLU A 118 -3.88 26.98 -10.92
C GLU A 118 -3.06 26.50 -12.14
N LYS A 119 -2.10 27.30 -12.61
CA LYS A 119 -1.15 26.93 -13.68
C LYS A 119 -0.02 26.01 -13.18
N SER A 120 0.11 25.87 -11.87
CA SER A 120 1.10 25.05 -11.19
C SER A 120 0.44 23.72 -10.81
N ASP A 121 0.63 22.69 -11.64
CA ASP A 121 0.22 21.30 -11.36
C ASP A 121 0.80 20.72 -10.04
N GLN A 122 1.64 21.51 -9.35
CA GLN A 122 2.32 21.21 -8.09
C GLN A 122 1.47 21.49 -6.83
N ASP A 123 0.39 22.27 -6.94
CA ASP A 123 -0.39 22.74 -5.77
C ASP A 123 -1.66 21.95 -5.48
N THR A 124 -1.93 20.91 -6.27
CA THR A 124 -2.97 19.93 -5.95
C THR A 124 -2.70 19.26 -4.60
N VAL A 125 -3.76 19.06 -3.82
CA VAL A 125 -3.68 18.57 -2.44
C VAL A 125 -4.33 17.21 -2.30
N ILE A 126 -3.66 16.29 -1.62
CA ILE A 126 -4.22 15.03 -1.17
C ILE A 126 -4.82 15.20 0.22
N TYR A 127 -6.08 14.83 0.39
CA TYR A 127 -6.78 14.93 1.66
C TYR A 127 -7.66 13.71 1.97
N PHE A 128 -7.69 13.30 3.23
CA PHE A 128 -8.62 12.28 3.72
C PHE A 128 -8.77 12.33 5.25
N ASP A 129 -9.90 11.84 5.76
CA ASP A 129 -10.13 11.66 7.19
C ASP A 129 -9.82 10.23 7.66
N ILE A 130 -9.29 10.10 8.87
CA ILE A 130 -9.17 8.83 9.59
C ILE A 130 -10.33 8.72 10.57
N LEU A 131 -11.29 7.83 10.27
CA LEU A 131 -12.47 7.52 11.11
C LEU A 131 -13.31 8.75 11.50
N GLY A 132 -13.18 9.84 10.76
CA GLY A 132 -13.77 11.14 11.03
C GLY A 132 -13.29 11.81 12.32
N THR A 133 -12.04 11.58 12.71
CA THR A 133 -11.41 12.15 13.91
C THR A 133 -10.29 13.13 13.56
N HIS A 134 -9.43 12.75 12.62
CA HIS A 134 -8.28 13.56 12.19
C HIS A 134 -8.29 13.65 10.68
N MET A 135 -7.96 14.82 10.16
CA MET A 135 -7.79 15.06 8.73
C MET A 135 -6.31 15.06 8.38
N ILE A 136 -5.94 14.31 7.36
CA ILE A 136 -4.60 14.31 6.79
C ILE A 136 -4.66 15.10 5.50
N VAL A 137 -3.75 16.06 5.36
CA VAL A 137 -3.62 16.93 4.20
C VAL A 137 -2.14 17.06 3.85
N PHE A 138 -1.79 16.80 2.59
CA PHE A 138 -0.42 17.00 2.09
C PHE A 138 -0.42 17.29 0.60
N ARG A 139 0.62 17.98 0.13
CA ARG A 139 0.74 18.38 -1.28
C ARG A 139 1.08 17.20 -2.19
N GLN A 140 0.58 17.25 -3.43
CA GLN A 140 0.83 16.25 -4.47
C GLN A 140 2.32 16.11 -4.81
N ARG A 141 3.09 17.19 -4.69
CA ARG A 141 4.56 17.16 -4.85
C ARG A 141 5.22 16.24 -3.83
N PHE A 142 4.89 16.40 -2.55
CA PHE A 142 5.41 15.55 -1.48
C PHE A 142 4.99 14.08 -1.69
N ALA A 143 3.72 13.86 -2.05
CA ALA A 143 3.20 12.54 -2.40
C ALA A 143 4.00 11.89 -3.52
N SER A 144 4.24 12.62 -4.62
CA SER A 144 4.99 12.14 -5.78
C SER A 144 6.44 11.78 -5.43
N MET A 145 7.11 12.61 -4.60
CA MET A 145 8.47 12.30 -4.11
C MET A 145 8.48 10.99 -3.30
N LEU A 146 7.53 10.85 -2.37
CA LEU A 146 7.39 9.65 -1.55
C LEU A 146 7.10 8.42 -2.42
N TYR A 147 6.12 8.50 -3.32
CA TYR A 147 5.73 7.39 -4.19
C TYR A 147 6.87 6.98 -5.11
N ASN A 148 7.56 7.93 -5.75
CA ASN A 148 8.72 7.64 -6.58
C ASN A 148 9.84 6.94 -5.80
N SER A 149 10.10 7.36 -4.56
CA SER A 149 11.13 6.72 -3.71
C SER A 149 10.78 5.26 -3.41
N VAL A 150 9.51 4.98 -3.07
CA VAL A 150 9.04 3.63 -2.76
C VAL A 150 8.98 2.76 -4.02
N ILE A 151 8.57 3.30 -5.15
CA ILE A 151 8.58 2.61 -6.45
C ILE A 151 10.02 2.21 -6.81
N MET A 152 10.97 3.15 -6.73
CA MET A 152 12.37 2.88 -7.07
C MET A 152 12.99 1.80 -6.16
N GLN A 153 12.79 1.90 -4.85
CA GLN A 153 13.26 0.89 -3.89
C GLN A 153 12.62 -0.49 -4.16
N SER A 154 11.32 -0.52 -4.44
CA SER A 154 10.61 -1.76 -4.77
C SER A 154 11.16 -2.39 -6.05
N LEU A 155 11.34 -1.61 -7.11
CA LEU A 155 11.89 -2.08 -8.38
C LEU A 155 13.32 -2.60 -8.23
N LEU A 156 14.17 -1.95 -7.43
CA LEU A 156 15.53 -2.42 -7.14
C LEU A 156 15.52 -3.76 -6.40
N ILE A 157 14.67 -3.90 -5.39
CA ILE A 157 14.51 -5.16 -4.62
C ILE A 157 13.99 -6.28 -5.54
N TRP A 158 13.07 -5.98 -6.44
CA TRP A 158 12.55 -6.93 -7.42
C TRP A 158 13.60 -7.34 -8.45
N ALA A 159 14.32 -6.37 -9.03
CA ALA A 159 15.37 -6.61 -10.01
C ALA A 159 16.48 -7.50 -9.41
N THR A 160 16.96 -7.16 -8.22
CA THR A 160 17.96 -7.97 -7.51
C THR A 160 17.43 -9.36 -7.18
N SER A 161 16.18 -9.50 -6.72
CA SER A 161 15.56 -10.81 -6.46
C SER A 161 15.48 -11.68 -7.73
N LEU A 162 15.17 -11.10 -8.90
CA LEU A 162 15.07 -11.83 -10.16
C LEU A 162 16.45 -12.20 -10.72
N LEU A 163 17.42 -11.28 -10.66
CA LEU A 163 18.80 -11.53 -11.10
C LEU A 163 19.44 -12.66 -10.30
N MET A 164 19.29 -12.63 -8.97
CA MET A 164 19.82 -13.66 -8.08
C MET A 164 19.11 -15.01 -8.22
N GLY A 165 17.80 -15.01 -8.43
CA GLY A 165 17.02 -16.24 -8.59
C GLY A 165 17.11 -16.87 -9.98
N GLY A 166 17.58 -16.11 -10.97
CA GLY A 166 17.74 -16.53 -12.37
C GLY A 166 16.40 -16.87 -13.04
N TYR A 167 16.48 -17.65 -14.13
CA TYR A 167 15.33 -17.98 -14.97
C TYR A 167 14.18 -18.66 -14.20
N SER A 168 14.50 -19.50 -13.21
CA SER A 168 13.48 -20.16 -12.40
C SER A 168 12.64 -19.17 -11.59
N SER A 169 13.28 -18.13 -11.05
CA SER A 169 12.60 -17.06 -10.31
C SER A 169 11.70 -16.22 -11.21
N ALA A 170 12.09 -15.98 -12.47
CA ALA A 170 11.26 -15.27 -13.43
C ALA A 170 9.99 -16.06 -13.79
N ILE A 171 10.10 -17.37 -14.00
CA ILE A 171 8.92 -18.23 -14.23
C ILE A 171 8.02 -18.26 -12.99
N SER A 172 8.60 -18.43 -11.79
CA SER A 172 7.81 -18.42 -10.55
C SER A 172 7.04 -17.11 -10.37
N LEU A 173 7.65 -15.97 -10.71
CA LEU A 173 6.97 -14.68 -10.72
C LEU A 173 5.80 -14.69 -11.71
N GLY A 174 6.04 -15.09 -12.96
CA GLY A 174 4.99 -15.17 -13.99
C GLY A 174 3.81 -16.06 -13.58
N LEU A 175 4.09 -17.24 -13.03
CA LEU A 175 3.06 -18.18 -12.53
C LEU A 175 2.33 -17.63 -11.31
N SER A 176 3.01 -16.92 -10.41
CA SER A 176 2.35 -16.29 -9.26
C SER A 176 1.43 -15.14 -9.69
N PHE A 177 1.82 -14.37 -10.71
CA PHE A 177 0.99 -13.32 -11.29
C PHE A 177 -0.20 -13.91 -12.07
N LEU A 178 -0.03 -15.04 -12.75
CA LEU A 178 -1.14 -15.81 -13.32
C LEU A 178 -2.15 -16.20 -12.23
N GLY A 179 -1.69 -16.61 -11.04
CA GLY A 179 -2.58 -16.87 -9.90
C GLY A 179 -3.38 -15.65 -9.45
N VAL A 180 -2.79 -14.45 -9.48
CA VAL A 180 -3.51 -13.19 -9.27
C VAL A 180 -4.54 -12.96 -10.38
N ILE A 181 -4.19 -13.12 -11.65
CA ILE A 181 -5.14 -12.97 -12.77
C ILE A 181 -6.33 -13.94 -12.64
N LEU A 182 -6.08 -15.20 -12.33
CA LEU A 182 -7.14 -16.20 -12.11
C LEU A 182 -8.05 -15.83 -10.94
N MET A 183 -7.49 -15.31 -9.84
CA MET A 183 -8.25 -14.78 -8.71
C MET A 183 -9.23 -13.68 -9.17
N TRP A 184 -8.75 -12.71 -9.96
CA TRP A 184 -9.58 -11.62 -10.49
C TRP A 184 -10.69 -12.14 -11.40
N ILE A 185 -10.35 -13.00 -12.36
CA ILE A 185 -11.32 -13.57 -13.32
C ILE A 185 -12.43 -14.32 -12.56
N CYS A 186 -12.06 -15.27 -11.70
CA CYS A 186 -13.04 -16.07 -10.98
C CYS A 186 -13.89 -15.23 -10.01
N SER A 187 -13.29 -14.27 -9.30
CA SER A 187 -14.01 -13.35 -8.41
C SER A 187 -15.04 -12.52 -9.17
N LEU A 188 -14.66 -11.95 -10.31
CA LEU A 188 -15.56 -11.15 -11.15
C LEU A 188 -16.68 -12.02 -11.73
N SER A 189 -16.35 -13.19 -12.27
CA SER A 189 -17.33 -14.10 -12.87
C SER A 189 -18.39 -14.56 -11.86
N PHE A 190 -17.99 -14.95 -10.65
CA PHE A 190 -18.94 -15.44 -9.64
C PHE A 190 -19.91 -14.35 -9.17
N SER A 191 -19.41 -13.14 -8.91
CA SER A 191 -20.26 -12.01 -8.51
C SER A 191 -21.14 -11.52 -9.66
N ALA A 192 -20.61 -11.49 -10.89
CA ALA A 192 -21.37 -11.12 -12.07
C ALA A 192 -22.52 -12.10 -12.34
N LEU A 193 -22.28 -13.40 -12.12
CA LEU A 193 -23.34 -14.42 -12.23
C LEU A 193 -24.49 -14.11 -11.26
N VAL A 194 -24.19 -13.78 -10.00
CA VAL A 194 -25.23 -13.39 -9.03
C VAL A 194 -25.93 -12.11 -9.48
N ALA A 195 -25.21 -11.13 -10.02
CA ALA A 195 -25.79 -9.89 -10.52
C ALA A 195 -26.81 -10.09 -11.66
N PHE A 196 -26.58 -11.07 -12.55
CA PHE A 196 -27.52 -11.44 -13.61
C PHE A 196 -28.71 -12.27 -13.11
N ILE A 197 -28.49 -13.14 -12.13
CA ILE A 197 -29.56 -13.99 -11.56
C ILE A 197 -30.48 -13.20 -10.64
N LEU A 198 -29.97 -12.20 -9.92
CA LEU A 198 -30.71 -11.51 -8.86
C LEU A 198 -32.05 -10.92 -9.33
N PRO A 199 -32.16 -10.22 -10.47
CA PRO A 199 -33.44 -9.71 -10.97
C PRO A 199 -34.44 -10.82 -11.36
N LEU A 200 -33.96 -12.03 -11.68
CA LEU A 200 -34.82 -13.15 -12.09
C LEU A 200 -35.48 -13.86 -10.90
N VAL A 201 -34.89 -13.74 -9.71
CA VAL A 201 -35.32 -14.47 -8.50
C VAL A 201 -35.93 -13.52 -7.46
N SER A 202 -35.48 -12.27 -7.41
CA SER A 202 -35.94 -11.30 -6.42
C SER A 202 -37.15 -10.50 -6.92
N TRP A 203 -38.04 -10.17 -5.99
CA TRP A 203 -39.19 -9.29 -6.24
C TRP A 203 -38.78 -7.83 -6.54
N SER A 204 -37.57 -7.44 -6.14
CA SER A 204 -36.97 -6.16 -6.49
C SER A 204 -35.65 -6.40 -7.21
N PRO A 205 -35.37 -5.73 -8.34
CA PRO A 205 -34.09 -5.85 -9.03
C PRO A 205 -32.88 -5.42 -8.18
N VAL A 206 -33.10 -4.55 -7.19
CA VAL A 206 -32.06 -3.92 -6.35
C VAL A 206 -32.40 -3.98 -4.85
N PRO A 207 -32.56 -5.18 -4.25
CA PRO A 207 -33.09 -5.35 -2.89
C PRO A 207 -32.18 -4.74 -1.80
N TYR A 208 -30.89 -4.57 -2.10
CA TYR A 208 -29.90 -3.97 -1.21
C TYR A 208 -30.08 -2.45 -1.01
N VAL A 209 -30.93 -1.77 -1.78
CA VAL A 209 -31.27 -0.37 -1.52
C VAL A 209 -31.96 -0.22 -0.17
N SER A 210 -32.90 -1.12 0.15
CA SER A 210 -33.61 -1.15 1.44
C SER A 210 -32.77 -1.73 2.56
N SER A 211 -31.82 -2.60 2.24
CA SER A 211 -30.97 -3.29 3.20
C SER A 211 -29.54 -3.42 2.67
N PRO A 212 -28.70 -2.37 2.84
CA PRO A 212 -27.35 -2.30 2.24
C PRO A 212 -26.43 -3.47 2.63
N TRP A 213 -26.64 -4.07 3.80
CA TRP A 213 -25.86 -5.22 4.27
C TRP A 213 -26.00 -6.46 3.37
N LEU A 214 -27.08 -6.57 2.59
CA LEU A 214 -27.27 -7.68 1.64
C LEU A 214 -26.16 -7.75 0.59
N VAL A 215 -25.48 -6.63 0.28
CA VAL A 215 -24.34 -6.58 -0.64
C VAL A 215 -23.22 -7.54 -0.23
N VAL A 216 -23.03 -7.74 1.07
CA VAL A 216 -22.00 -8.66 1.58
C VAL A 216 -22.31 -10.10 1.16
N GLY A 217 -23.55 -10.55 1.35
CA GLY A 217 -23.96 -11.90 0.96
C GLY A 217 -24.10 -12.07 -0.56
N LEU A 218 -24.68 -11.07 -1.23
CA LEU A 218 -25.00 -11.14 -2.66
C LEU A 218 -23.76 -11.01 -3.55
N PHE A 219 -22.78 -10.18 -3.17
CA PHE A 219 -21.65 -9.87 -4.05
C PHE A 219 -20.30 -10.17 -3.40
N ALA A 220 -20.10 -9.87 -2.11
CA ALA A 220 -18.80 -10.10 -1.48
C ALA A 220 -18.53 -11.60 -1.23
N ALA A 221 -19.53 -12.36 -0.78
CA ALA A 221 -19.38 -13.81 -0.57
C ALA A 221 -19.03 -14.59 -1.87
N PRO A 222 -19.75 -14.42 -3.00
CA PRO A 222 -19.35 -15.06 -4.26
C PRO A 222 -18.03 -14.53 -4.80
N ALA A 223 -17.72 -13.23 -4.66
CA ALA A 223 -16.41 -12.67 -5.01
C ALA A 223 -15.28 -13.38 -4.25
N LEU A 224 -15.43 -13.51 -2.94
CA LEU A 224 -14.47 -14.20 -2.08
C LEU A 224 -14.29 -15.65 -2.53
N LEU A 225 -15.38 -16.39 -2.72
CA LEU A 225 -15.34 -17.77 -3.17
C LEU A 225 -14.61 -17.91 -4.51
N GLY A 226 -14.94 -17.06 -5.49
CA GLY A 226 -14.27 -17.02 -6.77
C GLY A 226 -12.77 -16.69 -6.65
N ALA A 227 -12.42 -15.71 -5.82
CA ALA A 227 -11.03 -15.35 -5.53
C ALA A 227 -10.24 -16.51 -4.92
N PHE A 228 -10.82 -17.23 -3.96
CA PHE A 228 -10.22 -18.44 -3.36
C PHE A 228 -9.97 -19.52 -4.42
N ILE A 229 -10.96 -19.85 -5.24
CA ILE A 229 -10.86 -20.89 -6.27
C ILE A 229 -9.80 -20.51 -7.31
N GLY A 230 -9.86 -19.28 -7.83
CA GLY A 230 -8.94 -18.79 -8.86
C GLY A 230 -7.49 -18.74 -8.36
N GLN A 231 -7.25 -18.19 -7.17
CA GLN A 231 -5.90 -18.15 -6.63
C GLN A 231 -5.38 -19.56 -6.27
N HIS A 232 -6.24 -20.45 -5.75
CA HIS A 232 -5.84 -21.81 -5.43
C HIS A 232 -5.45 -22.60 -6.69
N ALA A 233 -6.15 -22.42 -7.81
CA ALA A 233 -5.74 -23.01 -9.08
C ALA A 233 -4.34 -22.53 -9.51
N GLY A 234 -4.06 -21.22 -9.39
CA GLY A 234 -2.74 -20.66 -9.64
C GLY A 234 -1.66 -21.20 -8.69
N TYR A 235 -1.99 -21.36 -7.41
CA TYR A 235 -1.12 -21.97 -6.40
C TYR A 235 -0.72 -23.40 -6.81
N LEU A 236 -1.67 -24.24 -7.23
CA LEU A 236 -1.37 -25.63 -7.62
C LEU A 236 -0.44 -25.71 -8.84
N ILE A 237 -0.62 -24.82 -9.81
CA ILE A 237 0.25 -24.72 -11.00
C ILE A 237 1.68 -24.33 -10.56
N LEU A 238 1.80 -23.31 -9.72
CA LEU A 238 3.08 -22.83 -9.20
C LEU A 238 3.79 -23.87 -8.33
N GLU A 239 3.07 -24.54 -7.43
CA GLU A 239 3.60 -25.61 -6.58
C GLU A 239 4.11 -26.78 -7.43
N THR A 240 3.35 -27.20 -8.45
CA THR A 240 3.76 -28.26 -9.37
C THR A 240 5.04 -27.89 -10.12
N TYR A 241 5.18 -26.64 -10.56
CA TYR A 241 6.41 -26.15 -11.17
C TYR A 241 7.59 -26.18 -10.20
N LEU A 242 7.41 -25.62 -9.00
CA LEU A 242 8.47 -25.55 -7.98
C LEU A 242 8.93 -26.95 -7.55
N LEU A 243 8.02 -27.90 -7.37
CA LEU A 243 8.33 -29.30 -7.10
C LEU A 243 9.27 -29.89 -8.16
N ARG A 244 9.00 -29.65 -9.45
CA ARG A 244 9.85 -30.11 -10.56
C ARG A 244 11.22 -29.42 -10.58
N VAL A 245 11.29 -28.15 -10.20
CA VAL A 245 12.56 -27.43 -10.09
C VAL A 245 13.40 -27.99 -8.94
N PHE A 246 12.77 -28.22 -7.78
CA PHE A 246 13.47 -28.75 -6.60
C PHE A 246 13.93 -30.18 -6.79
N SER A 247 13.14 -31.05 -7.41
CA SER A 247 13.56 -32.42 -7.69
C SER A 247 14.78 -32.48 -8.61
N LYS A 248 14.89 -31.56 -9.59
CA LYS A 248 16.06 -31.44 -10.47
C LYS A 248 17.29 -30.83 -9.78
N ARG A 249 17.12 -29.78 -8.98
CA ARG A 249 18.25 -29.08 -8.32
C ARG A 249 18.75 -29.77 -7.05
N LYS A 250 17.88 -30.49 -6.35
CA LYS A 250 18.12 -31.04 -5.01
C LYS A 250 17.67 -32.50 -4.90
N GLY A 251 18.05 -33.32 -5.88
CA GLY A 251 17.68 -34.75 -5.95
C GLY A 251 18.10 -35.58 -4.72
N ASN A 252 19.10 -35.11 -3.95
CA ASN A 252 19.58 -35.77 -2.73
C ASN A 252 18.67 -35.56 -1.50
N LEU A 253 17.72 -34.61 -1.54
CA LEU A 253 16.78 -34.38 -0.43
C LEU A 253 15.60 -35.36 -0.49
N SER A 254 15.09 -35.77 0.69
CA SER A 254 13.87 -36.56 0.79
C SER A 254 12.68 -35.91 0.03
N PRO A 255 11.85 -36.69 -0.70
CA PRO A 255 10.67 -36.17 -1.42
C PRO A 255 9.72 -35.37 -0.53
N VAL A 256 9.59 -35.76 0.74
CA VAL A 256 8.76 -35.06 1.73
C VAL A 256 9.28 -33.64 1.99
N LEU A 257 10.59 -33.48 2.05
CA LEU A 257 11.23 -32.19 2.30
C LEU A 257 11.16 -31.30 1.05
N GLN A 258 11.34 -31.87 -0.15
CA GLN A 258 11.15 -31.16 -1.41
C GLN A 258 9.73 -30.59 -1.52
N ALA A 259 8.72 -31.38 -1.15
CA ALA A 259 7.33 -30.94 -1.15
C ALA A 259 7.04 -29.81 -0.15
N ALA A 260 7.59 -29.92 1.07
CA ALA A 260 7.47 -28.85 2.05
C ALA A 260 8.12 -27.53 1.59
N TRP A 261 9.25 -27.61 0.87
CA TRP A 261 9.94 -26.43 0.34
C TRP A 261 9.17 -25.78 -0.82
N ALA A 262 8.70 -26.59 -1.78
CA ALA A 262 7.92 -26.09 -2.90
C ALA A 262 6.66 -25.35 -2.43
N LYS A 263 5.98 -25.88 -1.41
CA LYS A 263 4.83 -25.25 -0.79
C LYS A 263 5.15 -23.88 -0.16
N LEU A 264 6.18 -23.82 0.69
CA LEU A 264 6.57 -22.57 1.36
C LEU A 264 7.03 -21.50 0.36
N ASP A 265 7.72 -21.91 -0.71
CA ASP A 265 8.13 -21.00 -1.76
C ASP A 265 6.96 -20.53 -2.62
N ALA A 266 5.98 -21.39 -2.91
CA ALA A 266 4.75 -21.01 -3.59
C ALA A 266 3.98 -19.94 -2.80
N GLU A 267 3.80 -20.14 -1.49
CA GLU A 267 3.15 -19.15 -0.60
C GLU A 267 3.86 -17.79 -0.64
N ARG A 268 5.20 -17.79 -0.63
CA ARG A 268 6.01 -16.56 -0.72
C ARG A 268 5.89 -15.86 -2.06
N TRP A 269 5.90 -16.61 -3.15
CA TRP A 269 5.74 -16.07 -4.50
C TRP A 269 4.35 -15.44 -4.69
N LEU A 270 3.29 -16.05 -4.16
CA LEU A 270 1.96 -15.45 -4.14
C LEU A 270 1.91 -14.17 -3.31
N PHE A 271 2.53 -14.15 -2.13
CA PHE A 271 2.61 -12.93 -1.32
C PHE A 271 3.35 -11.80 -2.06
N LYS A 272 4.46 -12.14 -2.74
CA LYS A 272 5.20 -11.22 -3.60
C LYS A 272 4.34 -10.72 -4.77
N ALA A 273 3.56 -11.58 -5.43
CA ALA A 273 2.64 -11.16 -6.48
C ALA A 273 1.59 -10.15 -5.98
N GLY A 274 1.11 -10.32 -4.74
CA GLY A 274 0.24 -9.34 -4.09
C GLY A 274 0.90 -7.97 -3.88
N LEU A 275 2.17 -7.94 -3.45
CA LEU A 275 2.95 -6.69 -3.40
C LEU A 275 3.10 -6.06 -4.79
N LEU A 276 3.33 -6.87 -5.82
CA LEU A 276 3.47 -6.38 -7.19
C LEU A 276 2.17 -5.74 -7.71
N GLN A 277 1.00 -6.31 -7.40
CA GLN A 277 -0.29 -5.72 -7.75
C GLN A 277 -0.43 -4.30 -7.20
N TRP A 278 -0.13 -4.09 -5.92
CA TRP A 278 -0.21 -2.78 -5.29
C TRP A 278 0.89 -1.83 -5.76
N LEU A 279 2.06 -2.34 -6.11
CA LEU A 279 3.12 -1.55 -6.76
C LEU A 279 2.67 -1.04 -8.13
N ILE A 280 2.02 -1.88 -8.95
CA ILE A 280 1.46 -1.47 -10.24
C ILE A 280 0.41 -0.36 -10.04
N LEU A 281 -0.50 -0.52 -9.08
CA LEU A 281 -1.50 0.51 -8.77
C LEU A 281 -0.86 1.82 -8.28
N LEU A 282 0.19 1.75 -7.47
CA LEU A 282 0.93 2.93 -7.04
C LEU A 282 1.61 3.64 -8.21
N MET A 283 2.24 2.88 -9.12
CA MET A 283 2.87 3.44 -10.33
C MET A 283 1.84 4.13 -11.23
N VAL A 284 0.71 3.47 -11.51
CA VAL A 284 -0.38 4.01 -12.33
C VAL A 284 -0.98 5.24 -11.67
N GLY A 285 -1.33 5.16 -10.37
CA GLY A 285 -1.89 6.29 -9.63
C GLY A 285 -0.95 7.49 -9.55
N ASN A 286 0.34 7.26 -9.36
CA ASN A 286 1.34 8.34 -9.34
C ASN A 286 1.60 8.95 -10.73
N TYR A 287 1.53 8.14 -11.78
CA TYR A 287 1.67 8.60 -13.17
C TYR A 287 0.52 9.55 -13.56
N TYR A 288 -0.72 9.15 -13.25
CA TYR A 288 -1.92 9.96 -13.52
C TYR A 288 -2.26 10.98 -12.42
N LYS A 289 -1.39 11.14 -11.41
CA LYS A 289 -1.59 12.06 -10.27
C LYS A 289 -2.94 11.88 -9.55
N ILE A 290 -3.39 10.63 -9.43
CA ILE A 290 -4.61 10.25 -8.71
C ILE A 290 -4.40 10.47 -7.21
N GLY A 291 -5.27 11.26 -6.57
CA GLY A 291 -5.13 11.63 -5.16
C GLY A 291 -5.24 10.43 -4.21
N SER A 292 -6.12 9.48 -4.52
CA SER A 292 -6.32 8.23 -3.75
C SER A 292 -5.19 7.20 -3.87
N ALA A 293 -4.09 7.50 -4.59
CA ALA A 293 -2.93 6.61 -4.70
C ALA A 293 -2.23 6.30 -3.36
N TYR A 294 -2.48 7.09 -2.31
CA TYR A 294 -2.00 6.80 -0.95
C TYR A 294 -2.49 5.45 -0.42
N VAL A 295 -3.63 4.96 -0.90
CA VAL A 295 -4.18 3.65 -0.56
C VAL A 295 -3.26 2.56 -1.08
N ALA A 296 -2.81 2.66 -2.33
CA ALA A 296 -1.87 1.71 -2.90
C ALA A 296 -0.52 1.74 -2.17
N LEU A 297 -0.07 2.93 -1.75
CA LEU A 297 1.12 3.07 -0.91
C LEU A 297 0.93 2.29 0.41
N ALA A 298 -0.17 2.51 1.13
CA ALA A 298 -0.42 1.84 2.41
C ALA A 298 -0.43 0.32 2.27
N TRP A 299 -1.17 -0.19 1.27
CA TRP A 299 -1.29 -1.62 0.99
C TRP A 299 0.01 -2.27 0.47
N LEU A 300 0.93 -1.50 -0.12
CA LEU A 300 2.26 -1.98 -0.50
C LEU A 300 3.24 -2.00 0.69
N VAL A 301 3.34 -0.86 1.38
CA VAL A 301 4.32 -0.58 2.44
C VAL A 301 4.06 -1.45 3.66
N SER A 302 2.86 -1.39 4.23
CA SER A 302 2.61 -2.00 5.55
C SER A 302 2.82 -3.53 5.56
N PRO A 303 2.31 -4.31 4.58
CA PRO A 303 2.60 -5.74 4.49
C PRO A 303 4.08 -6.06 4.20
N ALA A 304 4.75 -5.26 3.35
CA ALA A 304 6.17 -5.43 3.09
C ALA A 304 7.00 -5.25 4.36
N PHE A 305 6.72 -4.20 5.15
CA PHE A 305 7.39 -3.92 6.42
C PHE A 305 7.15 -5.03 7.45
N ALA A 306 5.90 -5.47 7.61
CA ALA A 306 5.59 -6.52 8.56
C ALA A 306 6.34 -7.83 8.23
N SER A 307 6.46 -8.16 6.94
CA SER A 307 7.11 -9.38 6.45
C SER A 307 8.63 -9.45 6.73
N GLN A 308 9.30 -8.33 7.00
CA GLN A 308 10.76 -8.25 7.16
C GLN A 308 11.27 -8.35 8.61
N SER A 309 10.40 -8.63 9.59
CA SER A 309 10.77 -8.78 11.01
C SER A 309 11.56 -7.60 11.61
N GLY A 310 10.89 -6.49 11.88
CA GLY A 310 11.11 -5.59 13.04
C GLY A 310 12.43 -4.81 13.19
N TRP A 311 13.57 -5.24 12.66
CA TRP A 311 14.87 -4.61 12.91
C TRP A 311 15.29 -3.59 11.84
N MET A 312 14.80 -3.77 10.61
CA MET A 312 14.98 -2.78 9.54
C MET A 312 14.18 -1.49 9.79
N VAL A 313 13.29 -1.48 10.80
CA VAL A 313 12.45 -0.33 11.17
C VAL A 313 13.31 0.81 11.73
N LEU A 314 14.32 0.53 12.54
CA LEU A 314 15.21 1.58 13.08
C LEU A 314 16.20 2.08 12.02
N THR A 315 16.71 1.18 11.18
CA THR A 315 17.68 1.57 10.16
C THR A 315 17.00 2.29 9.02
N SER A 316 15.86 1.80 8.51
CA SER A 316 15.19 2.36 7.32
C SER A 316 14.31 3.57 7.62
N LEU A 317 13.67 3.69 8.79
CA LEU A 317 13.14 5.01 9.19
C LEU A 317 14.27 5.98 9.46
N GLY A 318 15.39 5.52 10.04
CA GLY A 318 16.62 6.31 10.14
C GLY A 318 17.17 6.73 8.77
N THR A 319 17.10 5.85 7.75
CA THR A 319 17.59 6.12 6.39
C THR A 319 16.60 6.95 5.59
N ILE A 320 15.29 6.80 5.81
CA ILE A 320 14.26 7.62 5.16
C ILE A 320 14.28 9.00 5.80
N LEU A 321 14.34 9.14 7.13
CA LEU A 321 14.64 10.43 7.78
C LEU A 321 15.97 11.00 7.27
N TRP A 322 17.03 10.22 7.17
CA TRP A 322 18.30 10.68 6.59
C TRP A 322 18.15 11.13 5.14
N ILE A 323 17.59 10.32 4.24
CA ILE A 323 17.54 10.62 2.79
C ILE A 323 16.52 11.72 2.48
N THR A 324 15.46 11.88 3.27
CA THR A 324 14.42 12.90 3.03
C THR A 324 14.64 14.20 3.81
N ILE A 325 15.21 14.15 5.01
CA ILE A 325 15.46 15.33 5.85
C ILE A 325 16.87 15.90 5.61
N TRP A 326 17.89 15.08 5.37
CA TRP A 326 19.27 15.56 5.19
C TRP A 326 19.46 16.46 3.97
N PRO A 327 18.85 16.20 2.79
CA PRO A 327 18.93 17.13 1.67
C PRO A 327 18.17 18.43 1.94
N ALA A 328 17.04 18.36 2.66
CA ALA A 328 16.25 19.54 3.03
C ALA A 328 16.97 20.43 4.05
N CYS A 329 17.61 19.84 5.07
CA CYS A 329 18.46 20.56 6.01
C CYS A 329 19.77 21.07 5.38
N GLY A 330 20.37 20.31 4.46
CA GLY A 330 21.56 20.72 3.70
C GLY A 330 21.29 21.91 2.77
N PHE A 331 20.13 21.94 2.11
CA PHE A 331 19.71 23.09 1.29
C PHE A 331 19.43 24.33 2.14
N LEU A 332 18.75 24.17 3.28
CA LEU A 332 18.43 25.29 4.18
C LEU A 332 19.70 25.88 4.83
N MET A 333 20.65 25.02 5.24
CA MET A 333 21.95 25.43 5.79
C MET A 333 22.88 26.04 4.74
N GLY A 334 22.89 25.50 3.51
CA GLY A 334 23.65 26.07 2.39
C GLY A 334 23.15 27.48 2.05
N TYR A 335 21.83 27.67 2.01
CA TYR A 335 21.18 28.96 1.74
C TYR A 335 21.43 29.99 2.86
N LEU A 336 21.40 29.56 4.13
CA LEU A 336 21.73 30.41 5.27
C LEU A 336 23.22 30.77 5.33
N SER A 337 24.13 29.86 4.96
CA SER A 337 25.58 30.17 4.95
C SER A 337 25.96 31.16 3.84
N HIS A 338 25.29 31.07 2.69
CA HIS A 338 25.56 31.94 1.54
C HIS A 338 24.91 33.33 1.71
N SER A 339 23.85 33.44 2.51
CA SER A 339 23.14 34.71 2.77
C SER A 339 23.66 35.47 4.00
N LEU A 340 24.28 34.80 4.97
CA LEU A 340 24.72 35.40 6.25
C LEU A 340 26.24 35.42 6.47
N GLY A 341 27.05 34.93 5.52
CA GLY A 341 28.49 35.19 5.49
C GLY A 341 29.28 34.76 6.74
N LEU A 342 28.89 33.66 7.40
CA LEU A 342 29.54 33.18 8.62
C LEU A 342 30.17 31.79 8.40
N PRO A 343 31.43 31.71 7.92
CA PRO A 343 32.09 30.43 7.61
C PRO A 343 32.57 29.64 8.84
N ILE A 344 32.32 30.11 10.08
CA ILE A 344 32.95 29.55 11.29
C ILE A 344 32.02 28.61 12.09
N TRP A 345 30.70 28.65 11.89
CA TRP A 345 29.77 27.82 12.69
C TRP A 345 29.60 26.38 12.18
N VAL A 346 29.82 26.11 10.88
CA VAL A 346 29.71 24.76 10.31
C VAL A 346 30.80 23.82 10.83
N ALA A 347 31.98 24.35 11.16
CA ALA A 347 33.09 23.57 11.69
C ALA A 347 32.96 23.25 13.19
N LEU A 348 32.23 24.06 13.96
CA LEU A 348 32.01 23.84 15.39
C LEU A 348 30.87 22.84 15.66
N TRP A 349 29.86 22.76 14.78
CA TRP A 349 28.73 21.85 14.98
C TRP A 349 29.06 20.38 14.61
N GLN A 350 30.06 20.14 13.77
CA GLN A 350 30.51 18.77 13.42
C GLN A 350 31.25 18.06 14.56
N LYS A 351 31.71 18.77 15.60
CA LYS A 351 32.57 18.22 16.66
C LYS A 351 31.82 17.76 17.92
N GLU A 352 30.56 18.14 18.14
CA GLU A 352 29.83 17.84 19.40
C GLU A 352 28.76 16.72 19.32
N LEU A 353 28.49 16.12 18.15
CA LEU A 353 27.53 15.02 18.02
C LEU A 353 28.18 13.67 17.65
N TYR A 354 29.27 13.34 18.34
CA TYR A 354 29.74 11.95 18.46
C TYR A 354 28.88 11.23 19.53
N VAL A 355 27.71 10.75 19.13
CA VAL A 355 26.94 9.81 19.96
C VAL A 355 27.73 8.50 20.00
N LYS A 356 28.28 8.17 21.17
CA LYS A 356 28.93 6.87 21.45
C LYS A 356 28.02 5.73 20.97
N PRO A 357 28.55 4.71 20.27
CA PRO A 357 27.77 3.53 19.93
C PRO A 357 27.34 2.84 21.23
N PHE A 358 26.03 2.63 21.38
CA PHE A 358 25.47 1.76 22.42
C PHE A 358 26.06 0.35 22.24
N CYS A 359 27.13 0.07 22.98
CA CYS A 359 27.75 -1.24 23.06
C CYS A 359 27.38 -1.87 24.41
N LYS A 360 26.95 -3.13 24.36
CA LYS A 360 26.56 -4.04 25.45
C LYS A 360 25.13 -3.90 26.01
N LEU A 361 24.19 -4.43 25.23
CA LEU A 361 23.11 -5.25 25.80
C LEU A 361 23.24 -6.65 25.19
N LYS A 362 23.73 -7.63 25.97
CA LYS A 362 23.78 -9.05 25.58
C LYS A 362 22.36 -9.62 25.70
N LEU A 363 21.56 -9.46 24.65
CA LEU A 363 20.34 -10.24 24.41
C LEU A 363 20.51 -10.90 23.04
N GLY A 364 20.38 -12.23 23.02
CA GLY A 364 20.81 -13.09 21.91
C GLY A 364 20.35 -12.59 20.54
N THR A 365 21.30 -12.45 19.61
CA THR A 365 21.12 -11.99 18.23
C THR A 365 20.05 -12.80 17.48
N PRO A 366 18.86 -12.24 17.17
CA PRO A 366 17.97 -12.84 16.21
C PRO A 366 18.34 -12.32 14.82
N SER A 367 18.75 -13.23 13.94
CA SER A 367 19.12 -13.00 12.53
C SER A 367 18.14 -12.08 11.78
N PRO A 368 18.62 -11.13 10.95
CA PRO A 368 17.76 -10.25 10.15
C PRO A 368 17.14 -11.04 8.98
N ASN A 369 15.86 -11.44 9.09
CA ASN A 369 15.21 -12.24 8.04
C ASN A 369 14.20 -11.41 7.25
N GLY A 370 14.50 -11.14 5.97
CA GLY A 370 13.66 -10.37 5.07
C GLY A 370 13.72 -10.85 3.61
N LEU A 371 12.88 -10.26 2.77
CA LEU A 371 12.59 -10.56 1.35
C LEU A 371 13.79 -10.95 0.45
N LEU A 372 15.00 -10.49 0.82
CA LEU A 372 16.28 -10.72 0.13
C LEU A 372 17.04 -11.97 0.59
N GLU A 373 16.88 -12.41 1.85
CA GLU A 373 17.69 -13.52 2.40
C GLU A 373 17.31 -14.89 1.80
N ALA A 374 16.09 -15.02 1.27
CA ALA A 374 15.64 -16.20 0.54
C ALA A 374 16.37 -16.41 -0.79
N THR A 375 16.94 -15.34 -1.36
CA THR A 375 17.73 -15.39 -2.60
C THR A 375 19.23 -15.52 -2.32
N LEU A 376 19.68 -15.16 -1.11
CA LEU A 376 21.11 -15.08 -0.73
C LEU A 376 21.67 -16.33 -0.05
N SER A 377 20.85 -17.24 0.46
CA SER A 377 21.32 -18.44 1.18
C SER A 377 20.55 -19.68 0.74
N SER A 378 21.19 -20.55 -0.04
CA SER A 378 20.66 -21.90 -0.38
C SER A 378 20.64 -22.86 0.82
N THR A 379 21.20 -22.40 1.95
CA THR A 379 21.58 -23.19 3.14
C THR A 379 20.63 -23.04 4.32
N ARG A 380 19.71 -22.06 4.33
CA ARG A 380 18.72 -21.89 5.43
C ARG A 380 17.29 -22.20 5.00
N LEU A 381 16.59 -22.94 5.87
CA LEU A 381 15.18 -23.27 5.71
C LEU A 381 14.31 -21.99 5.64
N PRO A 382 13.42 -21.88 4.64
CA PRO A 382 12.44 -20.81 4.61
C PRO A 382 11.53 -20.88 5.85
N LYS A 383 11.56 -19.86 6.71
CA LYS A 383 10.61 -19.76 7.83
C LYS A 383 9.18 -19.51 7.31
N PRO A 384 8.15 -20.12 7.95
CA PRO A 384 6.76 -19.88 7.60
C PRO A 384 6.35 -18.44 7.93
N LEU A 385 5.44 -17.90 7.13
CA LEU A 385 4.85 -16.60 7.40
C LEU A 385 3.98 -16.67 8.68
N LYS A 386 4.19 -15.77 9.63
CA LYS A 386 3.44 -15.75 10.89
C LYS A 386 2.11 -15.02 10.70
N THR A 387 1.02 -15.56 11.24
CA THR A 387 -0.30 -14.91 11.23
C THR A 387 -0.28 -13.53 11.91
N LEU A 388 0.51 -13.37 12.98
CA LEU A 388 0.70 -12.08 13.65
C LEU A 388 1.29 -11.01 12.71
N THR A 389 2.24 -11.41 11.86
CA THR A 389 2.85 -10.54 10.86
C THR A 389 1.81 -10.05 9.84
N LEU A 390 0.91 -10.92 9.41
CA LEU A 390 -0.19 -10.54 8.53
C LEU A 390 -1.13 -9.54 9.21
N LEU A 391 -1.53 -9.80 10.46
CA LEU A 391 -2.43 -8.90 11.20
C LEU A 391 -1.83 -7.50 11.37
N MET A 392 -0.56 -7.42 11.76
CA MET A 392 0.15 -6.13 11.87
C MET A 392 0.30 -5.44 10.52
N GLY A 393 0.61 -6.20 9.46
CA GLY A 393 0.78 -5.66 8.11
C GLY A 393 -0.51 -5.16 7.46
N LEU A 394 -1.67 -5.71 7.84
CA LEU A 394 -2.97 -5.33 7.28
C LEU A 394 -3.71 -4.24 8.08
N ALA A 395 -3.35 -4.02 9.35
CA ALA A 395 -4.06 -3.08 10.23
C ALA A 395 -4.10 -1.64 9.66
N ALA A 396 -2.95 -1.07 9.30
CA ALA A 396 -2.88 0.29 8.75
C ALA A 396 -3.60 0.45 7.39
N PRO A 397 -3.40 -0.44 6.40
CA PRO A 397 -4.14 -0.40 5.15
C PRO A 397 -5.67 -0.43 5.33
N PHE A 398 -6.18 -1.33 6.19
CA PHE A 398 -7.61 -1.39 6.47
C PHE A 398 -8.14 -0.13 7.14
N LEU A 399 -7.40 0.42 8.10
CA LEU A 399 -7.79 1.65 8.80
C LEU A 399 -7.85 2.84 7.82
N LEU A 400 -6.90 2.93 6.89
CA LEU A 400 -6.84 4.02 5.91
C LEU A 400 -7.84 3.89 4.76
N SER A 401 -8.18 2.67 4.33
CA SER A 401 -9.00 2.47 3.12
C SER A 401 -10.47 2.10 3.38
N SER A 402 -10.80 1.53 4.55
CA SER A 402 -12.16 1.00 4.82
C SER A 402 -13.26 2.05 4.73
N GLY A 403 -13.06 3.22 5.35
CA GLY A 403 -14.04 4.31 5.33
C GLY A 403 -14.38 4.76 3.91
N MET A 404 -13.35 4.90 3.06
CA MET A 404 -13.48 5.24 1.65
C MET A 404 -14.24 4.16 0.87
N PHE A 405 -13.88 2.88 1.04
CA PHE A 405 -14.55 1.77 0.35
C PHE A 405 -16.03 1.63 0.74
N ILE A 406 -16.35 1.81 2.02
CA ILE A 406 -17.73 1.73 2.53
C ILE A 406 -18.57 2.90 1.98
N ARG A 407 -18.06 4.13 2.03
CA ARG A 407 -18.78 5.31 1.52
C ARG A 407 -19.03 5.24 0.02
N LEU A 408 -18.06 4.75 -0.76
CA LEU A 408 -18.23 4.58 -2.19
C LEU A 408 -19.25 3.47 -2.51
N ALA A 409 -19.23 2.34 -1.78
CA ALA A 409 -20.27 1.31 -1.90
C ALA A 409 -21.67 1.89 -1.65
N ALA A 410 -21.84 2.66 -0.56
CA ALA A 410 -23.10 3.30 -0.22
C ALA A 410 -23.55 4.31 -1.30
N THR A 411 -22.61 5.01 -1.93
CA THR A 411 -22.90 5.92 -3.04
C THR A 411 -23.40 5.15 -4.27
N ILE A 412 -22.73 4.07 -4.65
CA ILE A 412 -23.14 3.20 -5.77
C ILE A 412 -24.54 2.62 -5.51
N ILE A 413 -24.80 2.10 -4.30
CA ILE A 413 -26.12 1.60 -3.88
C ILE A 413 -27.19 2.68 -4.02
N GLY A 414 -26.94 3.90 -3.55
CA GLY A 414 -27.91 4.99 -3.69
C GLY A 414 -28.19 5.38 -5.14
N THR A 415 -27.16 5.33 -6.00
CA THR A 415 -27.34 5.57 -7.44
C THR A 415 -28.07 4.44 -8.14
N ALA A 416 -28.11 3.23 -7.58
CA ALA A 416 -28.82 2.09 -8.15
C ALA A 416 -30.31 2.41 -8.39
N VAL A 417 -30.93 3.21 -7.50
CA VAL A 417 -32.33 3.68 -7.62
C VAL A 417 -32.58 4.46 -8.91
N ARG A 418 -31.55 5.11 -9.48
CA ARG A 418 -31.69 5.88 -10.73
C ARG A 418 -31.96 4.96 -11.93
N PHE A 419 -31.46 3.72 -11.90
CA PHE A 419 -31.72 2.73 -12.95
C PHE A 419 -33.14 2.17 -12.90
N GLU A 420 -33.81 2.28 -11.75
CA GLU A 420 -35.22 1.87 -11.57
C GLU A 420 -36.20 2.99 -11.95
N ARG A 421 -35.78 4.27 -11.92
CA ARG A 421 -36.68 5.41 -12.18
C ARG A 421 -37.18 5.53 -13.61
N ASN A 422 -36.44 5.03 -14.58
CA ASN A 422 -36.82 5.02 -15.99
C ASN A 422 -36.94 3.55 -16.46
N PRO A 423 -37.98 2.82 -16.01
CA PRO A 423 -38.17 1.42 -16.39
C PRO A 423 -38.20 1.30 -17.92
N GLY A 424 -37.38 0.39 -18.46
CA GLY A 424 -37.21 0.17 -19.90
C GLY A 424 -36.06 0.93 -20.58
N SER A 425 -35.42 1.91 -19.92
CA SER A 425 -34.28 2.65 -20.50
C SER A 425 -32.92 1.97 -20.31
N THR A 426 -32.78 1.14 -19.28
CA THR A 426 -31.54 0.41 -18.94
C THR A 426 -31.86 -1.01 -18.48
N PRO A 427 -30.99 -1.99 -18.74
CA PRO A 427 -31.19 -3.36 -18.26
C PRO A 427 -31.21 -3.43 -16.73
N GLU A 428 -32.12 -4.22 -16.17
CA GLU A 428 -32.31 -4.35 -14.71
C GLU A 428 -31.07 -4.90 -13.97
N TRP A 429 -30.26 -5.72 -14.65
CA TRP A 429 -29.02 -6.28 -14.11
C TRP A 429 -27.86 -5.26 -14.08
N LEU A 430 -27.97 -4.12 -14.76
CA LEU A 430 -26.85 -3.19 -14.95
C LEU A 430 -26.34 -2.62 -13.62
N ALA A 431 -27.26 -2.16 -12.75
CA ALA A 431 -26.91 -1.65 -11.44
C ALA A 431 -26.21 -2.72 -10.57
N ASN A 432 -26.70 -3.96 -10.66
CA ASN A 432 -26.12 -5.11 -9.97
C ASN A 432 -24.70 -5.41 -10.47
N ILE A 433 -24.46 -5.33 -11.78
CA ILE A 433 -23.13 -5.56 -12.36
C ILE A 433 -22.15 -4.48 -11.92
N VAL A 434 -22.53 -3.19 -11.95
CA VAL A 434 -21.65 -2.10 -11.49
C VAL A 434 -21.23 -2.33 -10.04
N LEU A 435 -22.19 -2.66 -9.16
CA LEU A 435 -21.91 -2.93 -7.76
C LEU A 435 -21.09 -4.22 -7.57
N ALA A 436 -21.41 -5.29 -8.29
CA ALA A 436 -20.69 -6.56 -8.22
C ALA A 436 -19.22 -6.43 -8.66
N VAL A 437 -18.96 -5.68 -9.73
CA VAL A 437 -17.60 -5.37 -10.21
C VAL A 437 -16.85 -4.60 -9.14
N TYR A 438 -17.43 -3.53 -8.60
CA TYR A 438 -16.82 -2.75 -7.54
C TYR A 438 -16.47 -3.61 -6.31
N ILE A 439 -17.41 -4.41 -5.81
CA ILE A 439 -17.18 -5.28 -4.65
C ILE A 439 -16.12 -6.34 -4.94
N SER A 440 -16.11 -6.91 -6.15
CA SER A 440 -15.10 -7.91 -6.56
C SER A 440 -13.70 -7.30 -6.66
N VAL A 441 -13.59 -6.07 -7.20
CA VAL A 441 -12.34 -5.29 -7.25
C VAL A 441 -11.80 -5.10 -5.83
N ILE A 442 -12.61 -4.56 -4.91
CA ILE A 442 -12.18 -4.32 -3.53
C ILE A 442 -11.80 -5.64 -2.84
N THR A 443 -12.57 -6.70 -3.08
CA THR A 443 -12.28 -8.04 -2.52
C THR A 443 -10.92 -8.55 -3.01
N CYS A 444 -10.68 -8.55 -4.32
CA CYS A 444 -9.41 -9.00 -4.91
C CYS A 444 -8.21 -8.17 -4.40
N LEU A 445 -8.38 -6.85 -4.30
CA LEU A 445 -7.34 -5.95 -3.81
C LEU A 445 -6.97 -6.23 -2.34
N THR A 446 -7.97 -6.40 -1.48
CA THR A 446 -7.77 -6.50 -0.03
C THR A 446 -7.40 -7.91 0.45
N VAL A 447 -7.85 -8.95 -0.26
CA VAL A 447 -7.69 -10.36 0.15
C VAL A 447 -6.44 -11.01 -0.47
N VAL A 448 -5.75 -10.31 -1.39
CA VAL A 448 -4.57 -10.81 -2.11
C VAL A 448 -3.48 -11.40 -1.20
N TYR A 449 -3.28 -10.81 -0.02
CA TYR A 449 -2.32 -11.30 0.97
C TYR A 449 -2.87 -12.45 1.81
N LEU A 450 -4.14 -12.39 2.21
CA LEU A 450 -4.76 -13.39 3.07
C LEU A 450 -4.74 -14.78 2.41
N LEU A 451 -4.98 -14.83 1.11
CA LEU A 451 -5.00 -16.08 0.36
C LEU A 451 -3.65 -16.80 0.33
N SER A 452 -2.54 -16.06 0.32
CA SER A 452 -1.20 -16.63 0.45
C SER A 452 -0.99 -17.35 1.80
N TYR A 453 -1.78 -17.00 2.82
CA TYR A 453 -1.76 -17.60 4.15
C TYR A 453 -2.87 -18.65 4.35
N VAL A 454 -3.93 -18.67 3.54
CA VAL A 454 -4.97 -19.70 3.69
C VAL A 454 -4.44 -21.11 3.37
N HIS A 455 -3.36 -21.20 2.60
CA HIS A 455 -2.67 -22.47 2.32
C HIS A 455 -1.79 -23.01 3.45
N ILE A 456 -1.67 -22.31 4.61
CA ILE A 456 -0.80 -22.65 5.75
C ILE A 456 -0.82 -24.16 6.05
N SER A 457 0.24 -24.84 5.63
CA SER A 457 0.58 -26.21 6.07
C SER A 457 1.82 -26.27 6.94
N GLY A 458 2.36 -25.12 7.37
CA GLY A 458 3.46 -25.07 8.35
C GLY A 458 3.18 -25.80 9.66
N ARG A 459 1.90 -26.10 9.97
CA ARG A 459 1.50 -26.95 11.11
C ARG A 459 2.01 -28.39 11.01
N ASN A 460 2.24 -28.92 9.80
CA ASN A 460 2.74 -30.28 9.62
C ASN A 460 4.28 -30.34 9.63
N PHE A 461 4.98 -29.25 9.30
CA PHE A 461 6.45 -29.24 9.33
C PHE A 461 7.03 -29.32 10.76
N LEU A 462 6.31 -28.77 11.74
CA LEU A 462 6.66 -28.88 13.17
C LEU A 462 6.41 -30.28 13.75
N LYS A 463 5.63 -31.13 13.07
CA LYS A 463 5.38 -32.53 13.48
C LYS A 463 6.50 -33.49 13.08
N TYR A 464 7.47 -33.08 12.25
CA TYR A 464 8.59 -33.95 11.89
C TYR A 464 9.56 -34.12 13.07
N PRO A 465 10.04 -35.36 13.31
CA PRO A 465 10.93 -35.67 14.41
C PRO A 465 12.20 -34.81 14.37
N ILE A 466 12.69 -34.42 15.54
CA ILE A 466 13.89 -33.55 15.71
C ILE A 466 15.10 -34.12 14.97
N LYS A 467 15.18 -35.46 14.84
CA LYS A 467 16.25 -36.16 14.09
C LYS A 467 16.26 -35.80 12.61
N GLU A 468 15.12 -35.67 11.95
CA GLU A 468 15.04 -35.26 10.54
C GLU A 468 15.34 -33.76 10.38
N ARG A 469 14.84 -32.91 11.27
CA ARG A 469 15.21 -31.47 11.29
C ARG A 469 16.70 -31.25 11.49
N ASN A 470 17.33 -32.04 12.35
CA ASN A 470 18.77 -31.99 12.57
C ASN A 470 19.53 -32.59 11.39
N LYS A 471 19.05 -33.68 10.77
CA LYS A 471 19.64 -34.25 9.55
C LYS A 471 19.65 -33.23 8.41
N VAL A 472 18.62 -32.40 8.28
CA VAL A 472 18.59 -31.26 7.35
C VAL A 472 19.68 -30.24 7.67
N LYS A 473 19.88 -29.90 8.95
CA LYS A 473 20.94 -28.98 9.38
C LYS A 473 22.33 -29.53 9.04
N TYR A 474 22.56 -30.83 9.29
CA TYR A 474 23.82 -31.52 8.99
C TYR A 474 24.04 -31.79 7.50
N GLU A 475 23.01 -32.05 6.69
CA GLU A 475 23.14 -32.19 5.22
C GLU A 475 23.40 -30.83 4.55
N THR A 476 22.79 -29.74 5.03
CA THR A 476 23.14 -28.38 4.55
C THR A 476 24.55 -27.95 4.95
N GLU A 477 25.06 -28.42 6.09
CA GLU A 477 26.45 -28.18 6.52
C GLU A 477 27.43 -29.16 5.84
N GLY A 478 27.01 -30.38 5.49
CA GLY A 478 27.84 -31.41 4.84
C GLY A 478 28.07 -31.19 3.35
N VAL A 479 27.13 -30.56 2.63
CA VAL A 479 27.33 -30.14 1.24
C VAL A 479 28.43 -29.07 1.14
N LEU A 480 28.65 -28.25 2.18
CA LEU A 480 29.77 -27.29 2.23
C LEU A 480 31.15 -27.95 2.38
N VAL A 481 31.20 -29.21 2.80
CA VAL A 481 32.47 -29.97 2.95
C VAL A 481 32.75 -30.83 1.71
N SER A 482 31.71 -31.23 0.97
CA SER A 482 31.80 -32.10 -0.22
C SER A 482 32.36 -31.39 -1.46
N ASP A 483 32.14 -30.08 -1.62
CA ASP A 483 32.64 -29.32 -2.78
C ASP A 483 34.15 -28.95 -2.67
N ALA A 484 34.81 -29.34 -1.58
CA ALA A 484 36.25 -29.12 -1.37
C ALA A 484 37.14 -30.32 -1.74
N ASN A 485 36.59 -31.43 -2.24
CA ASN A 485 37.34 -32.67 -2.53
C ASN A 485 37.50 -33.00 -4.03
N GLY A 486 37.20 -32.05 -4.93
CA GLY A 486 37.61 -32.13 -6.33
C GLY A 486 39.06 -31.69 -6.49
N SER A 487 39.93 -32.62 -6.86
CA SER A 487 41.36 -32.44 -7.12
C SER A 487 41.68 -31.25 -8.04
N VAL A 488 42.17 -30.15 -7.46
CA VAL A 488 42.87 -29.06 -8.16
C VAL A 488 44.32 -29.06 -7.64
N PRO A 489 45.35 -29.08 -8.52
CA PRO A 489 46.73 -29.16 -8.08
C PRO A 489 47.14 -27.92 -7.26
N ARG A 490 47.87 -28.17 -6.18
CA ARG A 490 48.20 -27.26 -5.07
C ARG A 490 49.27 -26.21 -5.44
N SER A 491 49.28 -25.68 -6.66
CA SER A 491 50.26 -24.69 -7.13
C SER A 491 49.69 -23.33 -7.54
N ASP A 492 48.36 -23.16 -7.63
CA ASP A 492 47.78 -21.88 -8.07
C ASP A 492 46.98 -21.10 -7.02
N LEU A 493 46.83 -21.62 -5.79
CA LEU A 493 46.10 -20.91 -4.72
C LEU A 493 46.90 -19.79 -4.03
N PHE A 494 48.19 -19.61 -4.35
CA PHE A 494 49.03 -18.55 -3.77
C PHE A 494 49.11 -17.27 -4.62
N LYS A 495 48.43 -17.18 -5.76
CA LYS A 495 48.48 -15.99 -6.63
C LYS A 495 47.29 -15.04 -6.56
N ILE A 496 46.18 -15.40 -5.89
CA ILE A 496 44.97 -14.55 -5.84
C ILE A 496 44.84 -13.76 -4.53
N GLN A 497 45.59 -14.12 -3.48
CA GLN A 497 45.55 -13.39 -2.21
C GLN A 497 46.49 -12.16 -2.16
N HIS A 498 47.28 -11.93 -3.21
CA HIS A 498 48.31 -10.88 -3.25
C HIS A 498 47.94 -9.62 -4.07
N TYR A 499 46.71 -9.52 -4.60
CA TYR A 499 46.28 -8.39 -5.45
C TYR A 499 45.21 -7.47 -4.85
N LEU A 500 44.81 -7.65 -3.58
CA LEU A 500 43.79 -6.79 -2.93
C LEU A 500 44.33 -5.89 -1.79
N TYR A 501 45.65 -5.82 -1.58
CA TYR A 501 46.27 -4.92 -0.60
C TYR A 501 47.56 -4.26 -1.11
N GLN A 502 47.46 -3.42 -2.14
CA GLN A 502 48.46 -2.38 -2.48
C GLN A 502 47.70 -1.23 -3.17
N LEU A 503 47.35 -0.13 -2.49
CA LEU A 503 48.10 1.13 -2.34
C LEU A 503 47.14 2.21 -1.72
N PRO A 504 47.61 3.36 -1.20
CA PRO A 504 48.69 3.59 -0.24
C PRO A 504 48.15 4.19 1.07
N VAL A 505 48.81 3.85 2.18
CA VAL A 505 48.60 4.49 3.49
C VAL A 505 49.28 5.87 3.46
N LEU A 506 48.50 6.93 3.63
CA LEU A 506 48.98 8.25 4.01
C LEU A 506 49.45 8.18 5.46
N SER A 507 50.74 8.48 5.65
CA SER A 507 51.47 8.53 6.91
C SER A 507 50.76 9.37 7.97
N LEU A 508 50.45 8.76 9.11
CA LEU A 508 50.29 9.45 10.39
C LEU A 508 51.42 8.94 11.30
N ALA A 509 52.33 9.85 11.63
CA ALA A 509 53.45 9.63 12.51
C ALA A 509 52.96 9.31 13.92
N ASP A 510 53.47 8.23 14.48
CA ASP A 510 53.51 8.00 15.93
C ASP A 510 54.51 8.99 16.55
N CYS A 511 54.03 9.82 17.46
CA CYS A 511 54.85 10.48 18.47
C CYS A 511 54.49 9.87 19.82
N ASN A 512 55.42 9.12 20.40
CA ASN A 512 55.46 8.85 21.82
C ASN A 512 56.91 9.03 22.30
N SER A 513 57.07 9.93 23.29
CA SER A 513 57.94 9.85 24.49
C SER A 513 59.21 8.99 24.40
N ASP A 514 60.43 9.43 24.70
CA ASP A 514 60.92 10.40 25.69
C ASP A 514 62.40 10.75 25.38
N SER A 515 62.93 11.75 26.11
CA SER A 515 64.34 12.04 26.44
C SER A 515 65.04 13.23 25.74
N GLU A 516 65.51 14.12 26.62
CA GLU A 516 66.35 15.33 26.51
C GLU A 516 65.73 16.64 26.01
#